data_AF-A0A378AGI5-F1
#
_entry.id   AF-A0A378AGI5-F1
#
_cell.length_a   1.000
_cell.length_b   1.000
_cell.length_c   1.000
_cell.angle_alpha   90.00
_cell.angle_beta   90.00
_cell.angle_gamma   90.00
#
_symmetry.space_group_name_H-M   'P 1'
#
loop_
_entity.id
_entity.type
_entity.pdbx_description
1 polymer ?
#
loop_
_entity_poly.entity_id
_entity_poly.type
_entity_poly.pdbx_seq_one_letter_code
_entity_poly.pdbx_strand_id
1 'polypeptide(L)'
;MRKLCDEFGALLILDEVQTGMGRTGKMFACEHENVQPDILCLAKALGGGVMPIGATVATEEVFSVLFDNPFLHTPPPSAATRWPVRRRWRRSTCC
;
A
#
# COMPACT_ATOMS: atom_id res chain seq x y z
N MET A 1 10.32 15.82 -5.31
CA MET A 1 9.60 15.45 -4.07
C MET A 1 10.52 14.75 -3.06
N ARG A 2 11.19 13.64 -3.43
CA ARG A 2 12.12 12.90 -2.54
C ARG A 2 13.08 13.77 -1.73
N LYS A 3 13.86 14.62 -2.40
CA LYS A 3 14.81 15.53 -1.73
C LYS A 3 14.16 16.45 -0.67
N LEU A 4 12.92 16.86 -0.90
CA LEU A 4 12.16 17.68 0.04
C LEU A 4 11.74 16.87 1.26
N CYS A 5 11.24 15.65 1.04
CA CYS A 5 10.92 14.72 2.13
C CYS A 5 12.16 14.45 3.01
N ASP A 6 13.33 14.30 2.39
CA ASP A 6 14.59 14.07 3.10
C ASP A 6 15.02 15.30 3.92
N GLU A 7 14.86 16.51 3.37
CA GLU A 7 15.21 17.76 4.05
C GLU A 7 14.34 18.02 5.29
N PHE A 8 13.05 17.70 5.21
CA PHE A 8 12.09 17.91 6.31
C PHE A 8 11.92 16.70 7.23
N GLY A 9 12.63 15.59 6.98
CA GLY A 9 12.47 14.34 7.74
C GLY A 9 11.07 13.73 7.62
N ALA A 10 10.39 13.97 6.50
CA ALA A 10 9.06 13.44 6.23
C ALA A 10 9.16 12.12 5.45
N LEU A 11 8.27 11.17 5.76
CA LEU A 11 8.17 9.91 5.02
C LEU A 11 7.54 10.13 3.64
N LEU A 12 8.17 9.58 2.61
CA LEU A 12 7.62 9.53 1.26
C LEU A 12 6.82 8.24 1.06
N ILE A 13 5.52 8.38 0.93
CA ILE A 13 4.60 7.28 0.63
C ILE A 13 4.14 7.40 -0.83
N LEU A 14 4.35 6.34 -1.61
CA LEU A 14 3.82 6.24 -2.98
C LEU A 14 2.66 5.24 -3.04
N ASP A 15 1.50 5.73 -3.47
CA ASP A 15 0.33 4.89 -3.75
C ASP A 15 0.38 4.38 -5.19
N GLU A 16 0.81 3.13 -5.33
CA GLU A 16 0.92 2.43 -6.60
C GLU A 16 -0.14 1.34 -6.77
N VAL A 17 -1.26 1.47 -6.05
CA VAL A 17 -2.38 0.54 -6.15
C VAL A 17 -2.96 0.49 -7.57
N GLN A 18 -2.94 1.60 -8.30
CA GLN A 18 -3.44 1.66 -9.69
C GLN A 18 -2.33 1.73 -10.74
N THR A 19 -1.23 2.43 -10.45
CA THR A 19 -0.13 2.68 -11.39
C THR A 19 0.89 1.55 -11.43
N GLY A 20 0.95 0.73 -10.38
CA GLY A 20 1.84 -0.40 -10.28
C GLY A 20 1.44 -1.55 -11.20
N MET A 21 2.22 -2.63 -11.13
CA MET A 21 2.03 -3.85 -11.91
C MET A 21 2.02 -3.62 -13.43
N GLY A 22 2.96 -2.81 -13.94
CA GLY A 22 3.14 -2.63 -15.38
C GLY A 22 2.19 -1.62 -16.03
N ARG A 23 1.27 -1.01 -15.28
CA ARG A 23 0.20 -0.17 -15.86
C ARG A 23 0.73 1.06 -16.59
N THR A 24 1.87 1.57 -16.17
CA THR A 24 2.54 2.75 -16.75
C THR A 24 3.70 2.38 -17.70
N GLY A 25 3.87 1.10 -18.04
CA GLY A 25 4.95 0.61 -18.91
C GLY A 25 6.22 0.17 -18.17
N LYS A 26 6.35 0.47 -16.87
CA LYS A 26 7.35 -0.06 -15.94
C LYS A 26 6.68 -0.85 -14.82
N MET A 27 7.43 -1.67 -14.08
CA MET A 27 6.86 -2.54 -13.04
C MET A 27 6.16 -1.70 -11.97
N PHE A 28 6.83 -0.61 -11.57
CA PHE A 28 6.30 0.44 -10.70
C PHE A 28 6.50 1.80 -11.36
N ALA A 29 5.58 2.74 -11.14
CA ALA A 29 5.70 4.09 -11.67
C ALA A 29 6.89 4.87 -11.08
N CYS A 30 7.29 4.56 -9.84
CA CYS A 30 8.47 5.15 -9.20
C CYS A 30 9.78 4.90 -9.97
N GLU A 31 9.84 3.83 -10.77
CA GLU A 31 10.98 3.50 -11.63
C GLU A 31 11.13 4.46 -12.82
N HIS A 32 10.08 5.21 -13.20
CA HIS A 32 10.19 6.21 -14.28
C HIS A 32 11.12 7.35 -13.88
N GLU A 33 11.03 7.79 -12.62
CA GLU A 33 11.84 8.89 -12.09
C GLU A 33 13.03 8.39 -11.22
N ASN A 34 13.23 7.07 -11.13
CA ASN A 34 14.23 6.43 -10.27
C ASN A 34 14.14 6.93 -8.81
N VAL A 35 12.92 7.04 -8.28
CA VAL A 35 12.67 7.48 -6.91
C VAL A 35 12.38 6.28 -6.02
N GLN A 36 13.10 6.17 -4.90
CA GLN A 36 12.83 5.16 -3.87
C GLN A 36 11.91 5.76 -2.78
N PRO A 37 10.67 5.28 -2.62
CA PRO A 37 9.80 5.67 -1.52
C PRO A 37 10.18 4.93 -0.23
N ASP A 38 9.76 5.51 0.90
CA ASP A 38 9.90 4.87 2.22
C ASP A 38 8.80 3.82 2.42
N ILE A 39 7.60 4.10 1.88
CA ILE A 39 6.46 3.19 1.87
C ILE A 39 5.84 3.15 0.47
N LEU A 40 5.60 1.95 -0.05
CA LEU A 40 4.95 1.67 -1.33
C LEU A 40 3.67 0.86 -1.11
N CYS A 41 2.54 1.37 -1.57
CA CYS A 41 1.25 0.69 -1.49
C CYS A 41 0.90 0.00 -2.82
N LEU A 42 0.54 -1.28 -2.76
CA LEU A 42 0.19 -2.12 -3.91
C LEU A 42 -1.14 -2.83 -3.66
N ALA A 43 -1.99 -2.94 -4.68
CA ALA A 43 -3.17 -3.82 -4.66
C ALA A 43 -3.67 -4.05 -6.11
N LYS A 44 -4.98 -4.18 -6.31
CA LYS A 44 -5.66 -4.33 -7.61
C LYS A 44 -4.99 -5.39 -8.51
N ALA A 45 -4.18 -4.96 -9.47
CA ALA A 45 -3.50 -5.83 -10.43
C ALA A 45 -2.50 -6.78 -9.76
N LEU A 46 -2.08 -6.50 -8.52
CA LEU A 46 -1.27 -7.41 -7.70
C LEU A 46 -1.94 -8.79 -7.55
N GLY A 47 -3.27 -8.82 -7.46
CA GLY A 47 -4.03 -10.06 -7.37
C GLY A 47 -4.32 -10.74 -8.71
N GLY A 48 -3.79 -10.20 -9.81
CA GLY A 48 -4.09 -10.64 -11.17
C GLY A 48 -5.58 -10.53 -11.54
N GLY A 49 -6.39 -9.83 -10.74
CA GLY A 49 -7.85 -9.87 -10.84
C GLY A 49 -8.50 -11.18 -10.37
N VAL A 50 -7.71 -12.12 -9.83
CA VAL A 50 -8.17 -13.45 -9.38
C VAL A 50 -8.40 -13.48 -7.88
N MET A 51 -7.48 -12.89 -7.11
CA MET A 51 -7.55 -12.87 -5.65
C MET A 51 -7.55 -11.43 -5.11
N PRO A 52 -8.32 -11.13 -4.06
CA PRO A 52 -8.22 -9.85 -3.37
C PRO A 52 -6.92 -9.83 -2.53
N ILE A 53 -5.93 -9.07 -2.99
CA ILE A 53 -4.66 -8.89 -2.27
C ILE A 53 -4.26 -7.41 -2.30
N GLY A 54 -3.75 -6.97 -1.17
CA GLY A 54 -3.06 -5.69 -1.01
C GLY A 54 -1.77 -5.93 -0.23
N ALA A 55 -0.75 -5.14 -0.54
CA ALA A 55 0.55 -5.19 0.11
C ALA A 55 1.04 -3.76 0.36
N THR A 56 1.63 -3.54 1.52
CA THR A 56 2.35 -2.33 1.85
C THR A 56 3.80 -2.73 2.07
N VAL A 57 4.69 -2.23 1.23
CA VAL A 57 6.13 -2.47 1.32
C VAL A 57 6.75 -1.24 1.96
N ALA A 58 7.60 -1.42 2.96
CA ALA A 58 8.29 -0.32 3.62
C ALA A 58 9.78 -0.63 3.75
N THR A 59 10.60 0.41 3.90
CA THR A 59 12.01 0.25 4.28
C THR A 59 12.12 -0.37 5.67
N GLU A 60 13.24 -1.04 5.95
CA GLU A 60 13.47 -1.69 7.25
C GLU A 60 13.40 -0.67 8.40
N GLU A 61 13.97 0.53 8.21
CA GLU A 61 13.91 1.61 9.19
C GLU A 61 12.46 1.94 9.58
N VAL A 62 11.56 2.04 8.60
CA VAL A 62 10.14 2.38 8.84
C VAL A 62 9.38 1.18 9.38
N PHE A 63 9.65 -0.03 8.89
CA PHE A 63 8.94 -1.24 9.30
C PHE A 63 9.37 -1.73 10.70
N SER A 64 10.54 -1.32 11.18
CA SER A 64 11.10 -1.72 12.48
C SER A 64 10.17 -1.44 13.67
N VAL A 65 9.31 -0.42 13.58
CA VAL A 65 8.32 -0.08 14.62
C VAL A 65 7.30 -1.20 14.88
N LEU A 66 7.15 -2.13 13.94
CA LEU A 66 6.27 -3.30 14.07
C LEU A 66 6.99 -4.54 14.61
N PHE A 67 8.32 -4.54 14.74
CA PHE A 67 9.07 -5.70 15.21
C PHE A 67 8.88 -5.96 16.71
N ASP A 68 8.85 -4.92 17.53
CA ASP A 68 8.67 -5.05 18.98
C ASP A 68 7.29 -5.59 19.35
N ASN A 69 6.27 -5.21 18.57
CA ASN A 69 4.91 -5.68 18.73
C ASN A 69 4.29 -6.04 17.37
N PRO A 70 4.44 -7.29 16.90
CA PRO A 70 3.95 -7.71 15.59
C PRO A 70 2.42 -7.70 15.47
N PHE A 71 1.69 -7.60 16.59
CA PHE A 71 0.23 -7.52 16.61
C PHE A 71 -0.30 -6.09 16.54
N LEU A 72 0.58 -5.09 16.53
CA LEU A 72 0.18 -3.68 16.47
C LEU A 72 -0.67 -3.38 15.21
N HIS A 73 -0.35 -4.03 14.09
CA HIS A 73 -1.02 -3.81 12.82
C HIS A 73 -1.22 -5.12 12.03
N THR A 74 -2.13 -5.96 12.51
CA THR A 74 -2.56 -7.19 11.81
C THR A 74 -3.98 -7.04 11.28
N PRO A 75 -4.30 -7.55 10.07
CA PRO A 75 -5.68 -7.58 9.60
C PRO A 75 -6.53 -8.45 10.53
N PRO A 76 -7.78 -8.06 10.84
CA PRO A 76 -8.63 -8.83 11.73
C PRO A 76 -8.92 -10.21 11.11
N PRO A 77 -9.14 -11.26 11.93
CA PRO A 77 -9.44 -12.61 11.44
C PRO A 77 -10.62 -12.67 10.46
N SER A 78 -11.57 -11.72 10.56
CA SER A 78 -12.72 -11.59 9.67
C SER A 78 -12.40 -11.08 8.27
N ALA A 79 -11.23 -10.46 8.05
CA ALA A 79 -10.84 -9.90 6.76
C ALA A 79 -10.54 -10.99 5.70
N ALA A 80 -10.19 -12.20 6.13
CA ALA A 80 -9.86 -13.31 5.22
C ALA A 80 -11.08 -14.09 4.71
N THR A 81 -12.24 -14.05 5.39
CA THR A 81 -13.30 -15.07 5.19
C THR A 81 -14.68 -14.55 4.80
N ARG A 82 -14.92 -13.25 4.61
CA ARG A 82 -16.21 -12.80 4.08
C ARG A 82 -16.20 -11.36 3.55
N TRP A 83 -16.01 -11.21 2.25
CA TRP A 83 -16.69 -10.16 1.50
C TRP A 83 -17.95 -10.78 0.86
N PRO A 84 -19.11 -10.77 1.53
CA PRO A 84 -20.33 -11.17 0.85
C PRO A 84 -20.59 -10.12 -0.24
N VAL A 85 -20.54 -10.56 -1.49
CA VAL A 85 -21.12 -9.89 -2.66
C VAL A 85 -22.62 -9.70 -2.40
N ARG A 86 -22.98 -8.71 -1.59
CA ARG A 86 -24.35 -8.24 -1.40
C ARG A 86 -24.33 -6.78 -0.95
N ARG A 87 -24.32 -5.91 -1.97
CA ARG A 87 -25.05 -4.63 -2.05
C ARG A 87 -25.16 -3.84 -0.74
N ARG A 88 -24.22 -2.93 -0.45
CA ARG A 88 -24.56 -1.67 0.23
C ARG A 88 -23.50 -0.57 0.00
N TRP A 89 -23.40 -0.11 -1.25
CA TRP A 89 -23.09 1.31 -1.48
C TRP A 89 -24.25 2.14 -0.90
N ARG A 90 -24.22 2.42 0.40
CA ARG A 90 -25.09 3.42 1.02
C ARG A 90 -24.35 4.08 2.19
N ARG A 91 -23.71 5.19 1.83
CA ARG A 91 -23.49 6.45 2.59
C ARG A 91 -22.83 6.37 3.97
N SER A 92 -21.88 7.32 4.12
CA SER A 92 -21.54 8.08 5.33
C SER A 92 -21.01 7.27 6.53
N THR A 93 -19.69 7.30 6.72
CA THR A 93 -19.03 8.20 7.69
C THR A 93 -17.53 8.05 7.54
N CYS A 94 -16.91 9.10 7.03
CA CYS A 94 -15.52 9.43 7.30
C CYS A 94 -15.51 10.01 8.72
N CYS A 95 -14.97 9.26 9.68
CA CYS A 95 -14.37 9.73 10.93
C CYS A 95 -13.17 8.82 11.18
#